data_AF-A0A819ZZ94-F1
#
_entry.id   AF-A0A819ZZ94-F1
#
_cell.length_a   1.000
_cell.length_b   1.000
_cell.length_c   1.000
_cell.angle_alpha   90.00
_cell.angle_beta   90.00
_cell.angle_gamma   90.00
#
_symmetry.space_group_name_H-M   'P 1'
#
loop_
_entity.id
_entity.type
_entity.pdbx_description
1 polymer ?
#
loop_
_entity_poly.entity_id
_entity_poly.type
_entity_poly.pdbx_seq_one_letter_code
_entity_poly.pdbx_strand_id
1 'polypeptide(L)'
;PTCSDHIRNSYETDQDCGGPLCPKCSIGKSCKVGSDCITEVCTSNICNAPTCNDTMKNQDETDVDCGGEGCPKCADTKTCNNAFDCSSGVCSANICQTPSCMDGVKNQDETDVDCGGEECSKCPDTRACFNPSDCSSGVCSADICEVPSCIDGVKNQDETDVDCGGEGCPKCADTKTCDNAFDCSSGVCSANICQIPTCMDGVQNQNETDVDCGGEECSKCPDTRACFNPSDCSSGVCSADICEVPSCIDGVKNQDETDVDCGGEGCPKCEDTQVCRRPPDCSSGVCLSNICQTPSCMDGVKNQDETDVDCGGESCSKCDDTKACLNASDCFSAMCVSNICQIPSCMDGVKNQGETDVDCGGEVCPKCYDTQVCGNALDCYSGVCSANICQAPSCMDGVQNQNETDVDCGSEECPKCANTKVCYRTSDCSSGICSSNICEAPSCMNGVQNRNETDVDCGGDKCPKCANTKVCNSASDCFSGFCASNICQTPTCDDGIQNQKESDTDCGGETCAKCVDGKTCNIASDCFSGVCVSNICQVPTCNDGVKNQNETDVDCGGQTCPKCNNGKVCNIDLECASNECTSNLCQSE
;
A
#
# COMPACT_ATOMS: atom_id res chain seq x y z
N PRO A 1 43.17 159.94 -24.74
CA PRO A 1 43.05 158.77 -23.83
C PRO A 1 43.21 157.49 -24.65
N THR A 2 44.33 156.79 -24.44
CA THR A 2 44.67 155.52 -25.09
C THR A 2 44.34 154.38 -24.12
N CYS A 3 43.88 153.22 -24.60
CA CYS A 3 43.48 152.06 -23.76
C CYS A 3 44.65 151.36 -23.02
N SER A 4 45.64 152.13 -22.52
CA SER A 4 46.86 151.65 -21.87
C SER A 4 47.42 152.74 -20.94
N ASP A 5 46.54 153.54 -20.36
CA ASP A 5 46.91 154.64 -19.46
C ASP A 5 46.78 154.28 -17.98
N HIS A 6 46.46 153.01 -17.67
CA HIS A 6 46.33 152.47 -16.32
C HIS A 6 45.25 153.17 -15.51
N ILE A 7 44.22 153.71 -16.15
CA ILE A 7 43.07 154.31 -15.46
C ILE A 7 41.82 153.92 -16.21
N ARG A 8 40.85 153.28 -15.53
CA ARG A 8 39.55 152.97 -16.16
C ARG A 8 38.85 154.25 -16.58
N ASN A 9 38.90 154.59 -17.86
CA ASN A 9 38.31 155.81 -18.40
C ASN A 9 37.67 155.58 -19.77
N SER A 10 36.89 156.56 -20.22
CA SER A 10 36.15 156.50 -21.49
C SER A 10 35.21 155.28 -21.60
N TYR A 11 35.52 154.30 -22.47
CA TYR A 11 34.63 153.18 -22.82
C TYR A 11 35.07 151.83 -22.20
N GLU A 12 36.08 151.83 -21.32
CA GLU A 12 36.65 150.61 -20.74
C GLU A 12 35.76 149.92 -19.69
N THR A 13 35.60 148.59 -19.79
CA THR A 13 34.84 147.81 -18.81
C THR A 13 35.68 147.32 -17.63
N ASP A 14 37.00 147.23 -17.79
CA ASP A 14 38.01 147.12 -16.73
C ASP A 14 39.26 147.94 -17.10
N GLN A 15 40.17 148.19 -16.15
CA GLN A 15 41.36 149.03 -16.39
C GLN A 15 42.16 148.54 -17.62
N ASP A 16 42.26 149.38 -18.65
CA ASP A 16 42.93 149.12 -19.94
C ASP A 16 42.33 147.96 -20.79
N CYS A 17 41.13 147.45 -20.49
CA CYS A 17 40.48 146.41 -21.30
C CYS A 17 38.95 146.47 -21.35
N GLY A 18 38.38 145.86 -22.39
CA GLY A 18 36.94 145.72 -22.60
C GLY A 18 36.25 146.99 -23.08
N GLY A 19 35.01 146.84 -23.57
CA GLY A 19 34.36 147.85 -24.42
C GLY A 19 34.74 147.70 -25.90
N PRO A 20 34.06 148.42 -26.81
CA PRO A 20 34.11 148.16 -28.26
C PRO A 20 35.42 148.55 -28.96
N LEU A 21 36.28 149.35 -28.31
CA LEU A 21 37.50 149.92 -28.91
C LEU A 21 38.80 149.44 -28.24
N CYS A 22 38.72 148.72 -27.12
CA CYS A 22 39.88 148.23 -26.37
C CYS A 22 39.96 146.68 -26.47
N PRO A 23 41.13 146.08 -26.23
CA PRO A 23 41.29 144.63 -26.26
C PRO A 23 40.35 143.92 -25.27
N LYS A 24 39.89 142.71 -25.63
CA LYS A 24 39.05 141.91 -24.75
C LYS A 24 39.79 141.54 -23.45
N CYS A 25 39.08 141.60 -22.34
CA CYS A 25 39.56 141.29 -21.01
C CYS A 25 39.80 139.79 -20.79
N SER A 26 40.87 139.45 -20.08
CA SER A 26 41.16 138.07 -19.65
C SER A 26 40.23 137.60 -18.53
N ILE A 27 40.23 136.30 -18.23
CA ILE A 27 39.41 135.70 -17.16
C ILE A 27 39.67 136.42 -15.82
N GLY A 28 38.62 136.67 -15.04
CA GLY A 28 38.66 137.35 -13.74
C GLY A 28 38.55 138.88 -13.79
N LYS A 29 38.54 139.48 -15.00
CA LYS A 29 38.38 140.92 -15.21
C LYS A 29 36.92 141.33 -15.41
N SER A 30 36.63 142.59 -15.12
CA SER A 30 35.27 143.14 -15.16
C SER A 30 34.76 143.32 -16.59
N CYS A 31 33.51 142.91 -16.83
CA CYS A 31 32.86 142.99 -18.12
C CYS A 31 31.40 143.43 -17.98
N LYS A 32 30.79 143.92 -19.05
CA LYS A 32 29.35 144.20 -19.12
C LYS A 32 28.62 143.30 -20.10
N VAL A 33 29.28 142.94 -21.18
CA VAL A 33 28.77 142.03 -22.21
C VAL A 33 29.82 140.97 -22.52
N GLY A 34 29.38 139.82 -23.03
CA GLY A 34 30.27 138.71 -23.36
C GLY A 34 31.44 139.11 -24.27
N SER A 35 31.20 140.00 -25.25
CA SER A 35 32.23 140.50 -26.16
C SER A 35 33.37 141.27 -25.48
N ASP A 36 33.19 141.71 -24.23
CA ASP A 36 34.27 142.32 -23.45
C ASP A 36 35.31 141.30 -22.98
N CYS A 37 35.00 139.99 -23.03
CA CYS A 37 35.85 138.91 -22.52
C CYS A 37 36.47 138.08 -23.64
N ILE A 38 37.74 137.68 -23.49
CA ILE A 38 38.41 136.76 -24.43
C ILE A 38 37.61 135.46 -24.57
N THR A 39 37.04 134.97 -23.46
CA THR A 39 36.21 133.75 -23.40
C THR A 39 34.80 133.95 -23.94
N GLU A 40 34.42 135.18 -24.27
CA GLU A 40 33.04 135.58 -24.61
C GLU A 40 31.99 135.35 -23.51
N VAL A 41 32.39 134.79 -22.36
CA VAL A 41 31.53 134.55 -21.21
C VAL A 41 31.71 135.66 -20.18
N CYS A 42 30.73 136.57 -20.12
CA CYS A 42 30.62 137.59 -19.08
C CYS A 42 29.46 137.25 -18.14
N THR A 43 29.74 136.60 -17.02
CA THR A 43 28.72 136.25 -16.02
C THR A 43 29.07 136.87 -14.67
N SER A 44 28.06 137.40 -13.98
CA SER A 44 28.24 138.20 -12.75
C SER A 44 29.17 139.41 -12.91
N ASN A 45 29.16 140.03 -14.11
CA ASN A 45 30.05 141.13 -14.51
C ASN A 45 31.56 140.79 -14.50
N ILE A 46 31.93 139.50 -14.55
CA ILE A 46 33.32 139.03 -14.62
C ILE A 46 33.49 138.06 -15.80
N CYS A 47 34.63 138.12 -16.49
CA CYS A 47 34.98 137.17 -17.53
C CYS A 47 35.29 135.79 -16.92
N ASN A 48 34.53 134.75 -17.25
CA ASN A 48 34.72 133.39 -16.73
C ASN A 48 35.22 132.41 -17.80
N ALA A 49 35.78 131.27 -17.39
CA ALA A 49 36.10 130.17 -18.29
C ALA A 49 34.81 129.48 -18.77
N PRO A 50 34.75 128.98 -20.02
CA PRO A 50 33.56 128.28 -20.50
C PRO A 50 33.44 126.87 -19.90
N THR A 51 32.22 126.36 -19.70
CA THR A 51 31.90 125.05 -19.07
C THR A 51 30.69 124.40 -19.73
N CYS A 52 30.54 123.06 -19.65
CA CYS A 52 29.38 122.32 -20.22
C CYS A 52 27.99 122.59 -19.56
N ASN A 53 27.82 123.74 -18.90
CA ASN A 53 26.58 124.19 -18.24
C ASN A 53 26.53 125.74 -18.20
N ASP A 54 27.18 126.41 -19.14
CA ASP A 54 27.24 127.88 -19.21
C ASP A 54 26.19 128.49 -20.14
N THR A 55 25.24 127.68 -20.63
CA THR A 55 24.11 128.06 -21.49
C THR A 55 24.50 128.56 -22.87
N MET A 56 25.76 128.33 -23.27
CA MET A 56 26.33 128.82 -24.52
C MET A 56 27.01 127.69 -25.26
N LYS A 57 26.59 127.39 -26.49
CA LYS A 57 27.29 126.43 -27.36
C LYS A 57 28.73 126.89 -27.63
N ASN A 58 29.69 126.33 -26.91
CA ASN A 58 31.09 126.68 -27.00
C ASN A 58 32.00 125.45 -26.79
N GLN A 59 33.32 125.61 -26.97
CA GLN A 59 34.28 124.50 -26.95
C GLN A 59 33.84 123.33 -27.85
N ASP A 60 33.86 122.10 -27.36
CA ASP A 60 33.57 120.88 -28.11
C ASP A 60 32.07 120.49 -28.11
N GLU A 61 31.19 121.32 -27.54
CA GLU A 61 29.75 121.07 -27.47
C GLU A 61 29.08 120.95 -28.85
N THR A 62 28.30 119.89 -29.05
CA THR A 62 27.54 119.71 -30.30
C THR A 62 26.17 120.40 -30.26
N ASP A 63 25.59 120.58 -29.07
CA ASP A 63 24.44 121.46 -28.78
C ASP A 63 24.67 122.17 -27.44
N VAL A 64 23.89 123.20 -27.11
CA VAL A 64 24.07 124.00 -25.89
C VAL A 64 24.16 123.10 -24.66
N ASP A 65 25.31 123.13 -23.97
CA ASP A 65 25.62 122.37 -22.76
C ASP A 65 25.64 120.83 -22.93
N CYS A 66 25.70 120.28 -24.15
CA CYS A 66 25.76 118.83 -24.38
C CYS A 66 26.50 118.40 -25.65
N GLY A 67 26.96 117.13 -25.64
CA GLY A 67 27.68 116.50 -26.74
C GLY A 67 29.15 116.96 -26.83
N GLY A 68 29.97 116.20 -27.56
CA GLY A 68 31.43 116.37 -27.53
C GLY A 68 32.12 115.64 -26.38
N GLU A 69 33.46 115.62 -26.42
CA GLU A 69 34.27 114.91 -25.46
C GLU A 69 34.28 115.64 -24.10
N GLY A 70 33.74 115.01 -23.05
CA GLY A 70 33.75 115.54 -21.69
C GLY A 70 32.47 116.27 -21.25
N CYS A 71 31.49 116.46 -22.13
CA CYS A 71 30.16 116.98 -21.80
C CYS A 71 29.11 115.83 -21.73
N PRO A 72 27.98 116.02 -21.01
CA PRO A 72 26.92 115.02 -20.98
C PRO A 72 26.34 114.80 -22.38
N LYS A 73 25.88 113.58 -22.65
CA LYS A 73 25.24 113.24 -23.92
C LYS A 73 23.95 114.04 -24.10
N CYS A 74 23.74 114.51 -25.31
CA CYS A 74 22.56 115.22 -25.74
C CYS A 74 21.32 114.31 -25.75
N ALA A 75 20.22 114.83 -25.23
CA ALA A 75 18.90 114.21 -25.32
C ALA A 75 18.39 114.21 -26.77
N ASP A 76 17.35 113.42 -27.05
CA ASP A 76 16.73 113.36 -28.37
C ASP A 76 16.32 114.76 -28.86
N THR A 77 16.35 114.98 -30.19
CA THR A 77 16.13 116.25 -30.91
C THR A 77 17.24 117.31 -30.81
N LYS A 78 18.27 117.08 -30.00
CA LYS A 78 19.45 117.96 -29.90
C LYS A 78 20.47 117.68 -31.01
N THR A 79 21.29 118.68 -31.31
CA THR A 79 22.30 118.63 -32.38
C THR A 79 23.48 117.76 -31.98
N CYS A 80 23.91 116.88 -32.88
CA CYS A 80 25.04 115.96 -32.69
C CYS A 80 25.93 115.92 -33.94
N ASN A 81 27.19 115.51 -33.77
CA ASN A 81 28.10 115.24 -34.88
C ASN A 81 28.28 113.73 -35.09
N ASN A 82 28.17 112.93 -34.03
CA ASN A 82 28.28 111.48 -34.08
C ASN A 82 27.40 110.81 -33.01
N ALA A 83 27.24 109.50 -33.12
CA ALA A 83 26.43 108.67 -32.23
C ALA A 83 26.78 108.82 -30.73
N PHE A 84 28.05 109.07 -30.39
CA PHE A 84 28.50 109.20 -29.01
C PHE A 84 27.92 110.44 -28.32
N ASP A 85 27.61 111.48 -29.10
CA ASP A 85 27.03 112.72 -28.59
C ASP A 85 25.59 112.52 -28.09
N CYS A 86 24.91 111.43 -28.46
CA CYS A 86 23.48 111.21 -28.18
C CYS A 86 23.24 110.16 -27.09
N SER A 87 22.30 110.42 -26.18
CA SER A 87 21.88 109.44 -25.17
C SER A 87 21.33 108.16 -25.77
N SER A 88 20.63 108.25 -26.91
CA SER A 88 20.12 107.12 -27.68
C SER A 88 21.21 106.32 -28.42
N GLY A 89 22.42 106.88 -28.55
CA GLY A 89 23.46 106.33 -29.42
C GLY A 89 23.19 106.52 -30.92
N VAL A 90 22.12 107.22 -31.30
CA VAL A 90 21.73 107.43 -32.71
C VAL A 90 21.84 108.90 -33.07
N CYS A 91 22.84 109.24 -33.87
CA CYS A 91 22.96 110.57 -34.49
C CYS A 91 22.67 110.46 -35.99
N SER A 92 21.51 110.94 -36.42
CA SER A 92 21.11 110.94 -37.84
C SER A 92 20.67 112.34 -38.25
N ALA A 93 21.09 112.76 -39.45
CA ALA A 93 20.90 114.12 -39.94
C ALA A 93 21.41 115.22 -38.97
N ASN A 94 22.50 114.93 -38.25
CA ASN A 94 23.10 115.78 -37.21
C ASN A 94 22.17 116.06 -36.02
N ILE A 95 21.17 115.21 -35.77
CA ILE A 95 20.22 115.31 -34.66
C ILE A 95 20.13 113.97 -33.93
N CYS A 96 20.14 113.99 -32.60
CA CYS A 96 19.92 112.82 -31.77
C CYS A 96 18.50 112.29 -31.98
N GLN A 97 18.38 111.05 -32.46
CA GLN A 97 17.09 110.43 -32.73
C GLN A 97 16.59 109.68 -31.51
N THR A 98 15.26 109.53 -31.43
CA THR A 98 14.64 108.57 -30.51
C THR A 98 15.05 107.16 -30.92
N PRO A 99 15.43 106.30 -29.98
CA PRO A 99 15.83 104.93 -30.31
C PRO A 99 14.62 104.12 -30.83
N SER A 100 14.85 103.20 -31.78
CA SER A 100 13.82 102.35 -32.40
C SER A 100 14.40 100.99 -32.79
N CYS A 101 13.56 99.96 -32.88
CA CYS A 101 13.96 98.58 -33.24
C CYS A 101 14.61 98.38 -34.63
N MET A 102 14.90 99.46 -35.38
CA MET A 102 15.48 99.44 -36.73
C MET A 102 16.44 100.63 -36.94
N ASP A 103 17.10 101.08 -35.87
CA ASP A 103 17.99 102.24 -35.91
C ASP A 103 19.49 101.89 -36.08
N GLY A 104 19.81 100.60 -36.22
CA GLY A 104 21.12 100.08 -36.54
C GLY A 104 22.07 99.99 -35.34
N VAL A 105 21.58 100.19 -34.11
CA VAL A 105 22.39 100.05 -32.89
C VAL A 105 21.65 99.22 -31.85
N LYS A 106 22.38 98.35 -31.13
CA LYS A 106 21.81 97.57 -30.02
C LYS A 106 21.45 98.52 -28.86
N ASN A 107 20.18 98.91 -28.76
CA ASN A 107 19.66 99.77 -27.70
C ASN A 107 18.31 99.26 -27.18
N GLN A 108 17.72 99.95 -26.19
CA GLN A 108 16.46 99.52 -25.56
C GLN A 108 16.52 98.07 -25.02
N ASP A 109 15.54 97.23 -25.32
CA ASP A 109 15.42 95.83 -24.91
C ASP A 109 15.93 94.82 -25.97
N GLU A 110 16.58 95.31 -27.03
CA GLU A 110 17.12 94.47 -28.10
C GLU A 110 18.17 93.47 -27.60
N THR A 111 18.02 92.20 -27.99
CA THR A 111 19.00 91.15 -27.67
C THR A 111 20.14 91.09 -28.70
N ASP A 112 19.89 91.51 -29.94
CA ASP A 112 20.89 91.79 -30.97
C ASP A 112 20.47 93.03 -31.77
N VAL A 113 21.36 93.62 -32.56
CA VAL A 113 21.10 94.87 -33.30
C VAL A 113 19.79 94.74 -34.11
N ASP A 114 18.82 95.61 -33.81
CA ASP A 114 17.51 95.70 -34.47
C ASP A 114 16.58 94.46 -34.27
N CYS A 115 16.82 93.60 -33.27
CA CYS A 115 15.97 92.44 -33.01
C CYS A 115 16.01 91.88 -31.57
N GLY A 116 14.95 91.12 -31.23
CA GLY A 116 14.80 90.48 -29.93
C GLY A 116 14.31 91.43 -28.82
N GLY A 117 13.98 90.88 -27.65
CA GLY A 117 13.22 91.62 -26.64
C GLY A 117 11.70 91.42 -26.80
N GLU A 118 10.90 92.14 -26.01
CA GLU A 118 9.44 92.01 -26.05
C GLU A 118 8.80 92.91 -27.12
N GLU A 119 9.43 94.06 -27.41
CA GLU A 119 8.86 95.08 -28.30
C GLU A 119 9.32 94.93 -29.76
N CYS A 120 10.51 94.34 -30.00
CA CYS A 120 11.08 94.21 -31.34
C CYS A 120 10.77 92.84 -31.99
N SER A 121 10.92 92.75 -33.31
CA SER A 121 10.75 91.49 -34.03
C SER A 121 11.80 90.46 -33.61
N LYS A 122 11.41 89.19 -33.61
CA LYS A 122 12.32 88.08 -33.30
C LYS A 122 13.54 88.07 -34.20
N CYS A 123 14.69 87.80 -33.62
CA CYS A 123 15.94 87.65 -34.31
C CYS A 123 15.95 86.43 -35.24
N PRO A 124 16.52 86.57 -36.46
CA PRO A 124 16.89 85.44 -37.30
C PRO A 124 17.94 84.53 -36.62
N ASP A 125 18.08 83.31 -37.12
CA ASP A 125 19.12 82.38 -36.65
C ASP A 125 20.52 83.01 -36.76
N THR A 126 21.44 82.60 -35.88
CA THR A 126 22.81 83.10 -35.64
C THR A 126 22.95 84.44 -34.92
N ARG A 127 21.82 85.08 -34.56
CA ARG A 127 21.79 86.34 -33.80
C ARG A 127 21.74 86.11 -32.29
N ALA A 128 22.16 87.10 -31.52
CA ALA A 128 22.18 87.00 -30.07
C ALA A 128 20.77 87.01 -29.45
N CYS A 129 20.56 86.19 -28.43
CA CYS A 129 19.30 86.07 -27.70
C CYS A 129 19.55 85.87 -26.20
N PHE A 130 18.56 86.17 -25.37
CA PHE A 130 18.57 85.81 -23.94
C PHE A 130 17.49 84.80 -23.60
N ASN A 131 16.40 84.80 -24.37
CA ASN A 131 15.28 83.89 -24.22
C ASN A 131 14.91 83.25 -25.56
N PRO A 132 14.34 82.04 -25.56
CA PRO A 132 13.85 81.39 -26.78
C PRO A 132 12.82 82.23 -27.56
N SER A 133 12.06 83.10 -26.87
CA SER A 133 11.11 84.02 -27.48
C SER A 133 11.75 85.05 -28.42
N ASP A 134 13.03 85.37 -28.18
CA ASP A 134 13.78 86.34 -28.98
C ASP A 134 14.12 85.78 -30.36
N CYS A 135 14.05 84.46 -30.56
CA CYS A 135 14.46 83.79 -31.79
C CYS A 135 13.28 83.38 -32.66
N SER A 136 13.41 83.61 -33.97
CA SER A 136 12.41 83.17 -34.95
C SER A 136 12.24 81.64 -34.94
N SER A 137 13.33 80.90 -34.70
CA SER A 137 13.34 79.45 -34.49
C SER A 137 12.68 79.00 -33.19
N GLY A 138 12.54 79.90 -32.21
CA GLY A 138 12.12 79.52 -30.85
C GLY A 138 13.21 78.80 -30.06
N VAL A 139 14.46 78.75 -30.56
CA VAL A 139 15.60 78.08 -29.92
C VAL A 139 16.68 79.11 -29.62
N CYS A 140 16.92 79.34 -28.32
CA CYS A 140 18.03 80.16 -27.85
C CYS A 140 19.00 79.27 -27.05
N SER A 141 20.15 78.96 -27.63
CA SER A 141 21.18 78.10 -27.04
C SER A 141 22.53 78.81 -27.10
N ALA A 142 23.28 78.76 -26.00
CA ALA A 142 24.55 79.48 -25.85
C ALA A 142 24.46 80.98 -26.23
N ASP A 143 23.37 81.64 -25.82
CA ASP A 143 23.04 83.04 -26.09
C ASP A 143 22.90 83.39 -27.59
N ILE A 144 22.67 82.38 -28.45
CA ILE A 144 22.51 82.52 -29.91
C ILE A 144 21.23 81.81 -30.38
N CYS A 145 20.52 82.42 -31.33
CA CYS A 145 19.41 81.80 -32.02
C CYS A 145 19.90 80.67 -32.92
N GLU A 146 19.58 79.42 -32.60
CA GLU A 146 20.02 78.28 -33.40
C GLU A 146 18.96 77.87 -34.43
N VAL A 147 19.42 77.17 -35.48
CA VAL A 147 18.54 76.60 -36.50
C VAL A 147 17.74 75.44 -35.87
N PRO A 148 16.42 75.34 -36.10
CA PRO A 148 15.61 74.23 -35.61
C PRO A 148 16.19 72.87 -35.99
N SER A 149 16.28 71.94 -35.04
CA SER A 149 16.78 70.58 -35.24
C SER A 149 16.00 69.58 -34.40
N CYS A 150 16.01 68.30 -34.78
CA CYS A 150 15.29 67.24 -34.08
C CYS A 150 15.75 66.96 -32.61
N ILE A 151 16.67 67.76 -32.06
CA ILE A 151 17.31 67.56 -30.75
C ILE A 151 17.61 68.91 -30.05
N ASP A 152 16.81 69.94 -30.33
CA ASP A 152 17.01 71.31 -29.85
C ASP A 152 16.21 71.68 -28.59
N GLY A 153 15.46 70.73 -28.02
CA GLY A 153 14.72 70.87 -26.78
C GLY A 153 13.34 71.50 -26.93
N VAL A 154 12.87 71.76 -28.16
CA VAL A 154 11.53 72.32 -28.39
C VAL A 154 10.80 71.54 -29.48
N LYS A 155 9.49 71.32 -29.32
CA LYS A 155 8.68 70.67 -30.35
C LYS A 155 8.56 71.60 -31.58
N ASN A 156 9.30 71.33 -32.65
CA ASN A 156 9.26 72.11 -33.88
C ASN A 156 9.38 71.23 -35.14
N GLN A 157 9.30 71.83 -36.32
CA GLN A 157 9.32 71.11 -37.61
C GLN A 157 8.27 69.97 -37.66
N ASP A 158 8.67 68.79 -38.12
CA ASP A 158 7.80 67.60 -38.26
C ASP A 158 7.79 66.71 -37.00
N GLU A 159 8.33 67.19 -35.87
CA GLU A 159 8.35 66.44 -34.62
C GLU A 159 6.95 66.16 -34.06
N THR A 160 6.72 64.93 -33.62
CA THR A 160 5.45 64.57 -32.97
C THR A 160 5.48 64.79 -31.47
N ASP A 161 6.66 64.73 -30.83
CA ASP A 161 6.94 65.17 -29.45
C ASP A 161 8.30 65.86 -29.41
N VAL A 162 8.64 66.55 -28.32
CA VAL A 162 9.90 67.29 -28.18
C VAL A 162 11.09 66.37 -28.50
N ASP A 163 11.87 66.74 -29.52
CA ASP A 163 13.08 66.05 -29.99
C ASP A 163 12.85 64.64 -30.58
N CYS A 164 11.63 64.30 -31.01
CA CYS A 164 11.35 62.99 -31.57
C CYS A 164 10.08 62.91 -32.47
N GLY A 165 10.07 61.88 -33.32
CA GLY A 165 8.97 61.58 -34.23
C GLY A 165 8.98 62.44 -35.49
N GLY A 166 8.26 62.01 -36.53
CA GLY A 166 8.35 62.62 -37.86
C GLY A 166 9.47 62.05 -38.73
N GLU A 167 9.51 62.48 -39.99
CA GLU A 167 10.44 61.96 -40.99
C GLU A 167 11.85 62.52 -40.77
N GLY A 168 12.79 61.64 -40.39
CA GLY A 168 14.21 62.00 -40.23
C GLY A 168 14.66 62.36 -38.81
N CYS A 169 13.72 62.42 -37.85
CA CYS A 169 14.04 62.55 -36.44
C CYS A 169 14.15 61.18 -35.74
N PRO A 170 14.81 61.10 -34.56
CA PRO A 170 14.80 59.89 -33.75
C PRO A 170 13.38 59.49 -33.38
N LYS A 171 13.13 58.18 -33.27
CA LYS A 171 11.83 57.67 -32.82
C LYS A 171 11.59 58.04 -31.37
N CYS A 172 10.36 58.42 -31.07
CA CYS A 172 9.88 58.70 -29.74
C CYS A 172 9.85 57.45 -28.85
N ALA A 173 10.32 57.63 -27.62
CA ALA A 173 10.20 56.63 -26.56
C ALA A 173 8.73 56.42 -26.15
N ASP A 174 8.46 55.34 -25.42
CA ASP A 174 7.12 55.06 -24.91
C ASP A 174 6.57 56.23 -24.08
N THR A 175 5.25 56.41 -24.08
CA THR A 175 4.47 57.51 -23.47
C THR A 175 4.60 58.89 -24.12
N LYS A 176 5.48 59.04 -25.11
CA LYS A 176 5.58 60.26 -25.94
C LYS A 176 4.49 60.31 -27.00
N THR A 177 4.25 61.51 -27.50
CA THR A 177 3.20 61.81 -28.48
C THR A 177 3.63 61.37 -29.89
N CYS A 178 2.72 60.78 -30.66
CA CYS A 178 2.95 60.29 -32.01
C CYS A 178 1.75 60.55 -32.92
N ASP A 179 1.98 60.61 -34.23
CA ASP A 179 0.92 60.66 -35.23
C ASP A 179 0.70 59.29 -35.88
N ASN A 180 1.76 58.49 -36.01
CA ASN A 180 1.69 57.16 -36.57
C ASN A 180 2.73 56.21 -35.93
N ALA A 181 2.59 54.92 -36.21
CA ALA A 181 3.44 53.85 -35.68
C ALA A 181 4.95 54.05 -35.94
N PHE A 182 5.33 54.69 -37.04
CA PHE A 182 6.74 54.91 -37.40
C PHE A 182 7.44 55.86 -36.44
N ASP A 183 6.68 56.80 -35.84
CA ASP A 183 7.21 57.78 -34.89
C ASP A 183 7.67 57.12 -33.59
N CYS A 184 7.21 55.92 -33.26
CA CYS A 184 7.46 55.25 -31.99
C CYS A 184 8.55 54.19 -32.08
N SER A 185 9.43 54.14 -31.08
CA SER A 185 10.43 53.07 -30.95
C SER A 185 9.78 51.69 -30.84
N SER A 186 8.61 51.61 -30.20
CA SER A 186 7.80 50.40 -30.08
C SER A 186 7.12 49.97 -31.39
N GLY A 187 7.00 50.87 -32.37
CA GLY A 187 6.18 50.64 -33.56
C GLY A 187 4.67 50.73 -33.30
N VAL A 188 4.24 51.13 -32.11
CA VAL A 188 2.82 51.18 -31.71
C VAL A 188 2.43 52.60 -31.34
N CYS A 189 1.63 53.23 -32.19
CA CYS A 189 1.00 54.51 -31.89
C CYS A 189 -0.51 54.31 -31.70
N SER A 190 -0.99 54.49 -30.47
CA SER A 190 -2.42 54.39 -30.14
C SER A 190 -2.85 55.57 -29.29
N ALA A 191 -4.02 56.14 -29.62
CA ALA A 191 -4.50 57.38 -29.01
C ALA A 191 -3.48 58.54 -29.07
N ASN A 192 -2.72 58.63 -30.17
CA ASN A 192 -1.64 59.60 -30.40
C ASN A 192 -0.50 59.53 -29.38
N ILE A 193 -0.31 58.38 -28.74
CA ILE A 193 0.75 58.14 -27.75
C ILE A 193 1.48 56.84 -28.13
N CYS A 194 2.80 56.87 -28.09
CA CYS A 194 3.65 55.70 -28.22
C CYS A 194 3.39 54.74 -27.07
N GLN A 195 2.83 53.58 -27.39
CA GLN A 195 2.52 52.59 -26.37
C GLN A 195 3.76 51.78 -26.03
N ILE A 196 3.80 51.32 -24.78
CA ILE A 196 4.74 50.28 -24.37
C ILE A 196 4.41 49.04 -25.20
N PRO A 197 5.40 48.41 -25.86
CA PRO A 197 5.14 47.25 -26.70
C PRO A 197 4.66 46.08 -25.84
N THR A 198 3.66 45.33 -26.33
CA THR A 198 3.06 44.19 -25.64
C THR A 198 2.85 43.05 -26.62
N CYS A 199 2.74 41.81 -26.12
CA CYS A 199 2.50 40.64 -26.95
C CYS A 199 1.14 40.59 -27.71
N MET A 200 0.37 41.69 -27.73
CA MET A 200 -0.97 41.79 -28.33
C MET A 200 -1.20 43.20 -28.91
N ASP A 201 -0.16 43.83 -29.46
CA ASP A 201 -0.19 45.20 -29.97
C ASP A 201 -0.29 45.32 -31.51
N GLY A 202 -0.36 44.19 -32.22
CA GLY A 202 -0.61 44.10 -33.65
C GLY A 202 0.63 44.26 -34.52
N VAL A 203 1.83 44.31 -33.94
CA VAL A 203 3.10 44.42 -34.67
C VAL A 203 4.11 43.40 -34.18
N GLN A 204 4.93 42.85 -35.07
CA GLN A 204 6.01 41.97 -34.67
C GLN A 204 7.14 42.78 -34.03
N ASN A 205 7.17 42.84 -32.70
CA ASN A 205 8.20 43.56 -31.93
C ASN A 205 8.76 42.72 -30.77
N GLN A 206 9.69 43.28 -30.01
CA GLN A 206 10.35 42.57 -28.91
C GLN A 206 10.97 41.22 -29.36
N ASN A 207 10.67 40.12 -28.65
CA ASN A 207 11.17 38.78 -28.93
C ASN A 207 10.14 37.91 -29.69
N GLU A 208 9.11 38.52 -30.29
CA GLU A 208 8.07 37.81 -31.05
C GLU A 208 8.61 37.18 -32.34
N THR A 209 8.21 35.92 -32.59
CA THR A 209 8.60 35.22 -33.82
C THR A 209 7.61 35.45 -34.96
N ASP A 210 6.37 35.80 -34.66
CA ASP A 210 5.34 36.31 -35.57
C ASP A 210 4.52 37.38 -34.83
N VAL A 211 3.70 38.17 -35.54
CA VAL A 211 2.90 39.25 -34.96
C VAL A 211 2.08 38.75 -33.76
N ASP A 212 2.31 39.33 -32.59
CA ASP A 212 1.62 39.05 -31.32
C ASP A 212 1.85 37.63 -30.77
N CYS A 213 2.92 36.92 -31.18
CA CYS A 213 3.19 35.58 -30.66
C CYS A 213 4.65 35.10 -30.79
N GLY A 214 4.98 34.09 -29.98
CA GLY A 214 6.29 33.43 -30.00
C GLY A 214 7.36 34.15 -29.17
N GLY A 215 8.50 33.50 -28.97
CA GLY A 215 9.50 33.92 -27.99
C GLY A 215 9.16 33.48 -26.58
N GLU A 216 10.02 33.81 -25.62
CA GLU A 216 9.90 33.33 -24.23
C GLU A 216 8.80 34.05 -23.42
N GLU A 217 8.52 35.31 -23.73
CA GLU A 217 7.62 36.17 -22.94
C GLU A 217 6.18 36.19 -23.46
N CYS A 218 5.97 35.88 -24.74
CA CYS A 218 4.66 35.97 -25.39
C CYS A 218 3.96 34.60 -25.50
N SER A 219 2.65 34.63 -25.74
CA SER A 219 1.91 33.40 -26.00
C SER A 219 2.42 32.70 -27.24
N LYS A 220 2.40 31.38 -27.22
CA LYS A 220 2.81 30.55 -28.35
C LYS A 220 1.96 30.85 -29.58
N CYS A 221 2.61 30.85 -30.73
CA CYS A 221 1.99 31.04 -32.02
C CYS A 221 1.04 29.89 -32.38
N PRO A 222 -0.14 30.19 -32.97
CA PRO A 222 -0.98 29.21 -33.63
C PRO A 222 -0.27 28.56 -34.83
N ASP A 223 -0.80 27.44 -35.30
CA ASP A 223 -0.30 26.76 -36.50
C ASP A 223 -0.30 27.73 -37.71
N THR A 224 0.62 27.50 -38.66
CA THR A 224 0.92 28.29 -39.87
C THR A 224 1.61 29.64 -39.66
N ARG A 225 1.90 30.01 -38.41
CA ARG A 225 2.64 31.23 -38.05
C ARG A 225 4.15 30.99 -38.02
N ALA A 226 4.94 32.06 -38.11
CA ALA A 226 6.39 31.98 -38.09
C ALA A 226 6.95 31.63 -36.70
N CYS A 227 8.02 30.85 -36.68
CA CYS A 227 8.71 30.41 -35.47
C CYS A 227 10.22 30.27 -35.71
N PHE A 228 11.00 30.34 -34.63
CA PHE A 228 12.44 29.99 -34.66
C PHE A 228 12.73 28.71 -33.90
N ASN A 229 11.97 28.46 -32.83
CA ASN A 229 12.11 27.30 -31.98
C ASN A 229 10.77 26.58 -31.81
N PRO A 230 10.78 25.26 -31.53
CA PRO A 230 9.56 24.50 -31.23
C PRO A 230 8.75 25.07 -30.05
N SER A 231 9.41 25.75 -29.10
CA SER A 231 8.77 26.43 -27.97
C SER A 231 7.83 27.56 -28.38
N ASP A 232 8.08 28.17 -29.53
CA ASP A 232 7.30 29.31 -30.04
C ASP A 232 5.93 28.86 -30.54
N CYS A 233 5.75 27.57 -30.84
CA CYS A 233 4.52 27.02 -31.43
C CYS A 233 3.62 26.37 -30.39
N SER A 234 2.31 26.60 -30.52
CA SER A 234 1.29 25.94 -29.70
C SER A 234 1.31 24.42 -29.90
N SER A 235 1.61 23.97 -31.12
CA SER A 235 1.83 22.56 -31.48
C SER A 235 3.10 21.97 -30.88
N GLY A 236 4.07 22.81 -30.49
CA GLY A 236 5.40 22.37 -30.12
C GLY A 236 6.27 21.94 -31.31
N VAL A 237 5.84 22.19 -32.56
CA VAL A 237 6.54 21.80 -33.78
C VAL A 237 6.85 23.04 -34.60
N CYS A 238 8.14 23.33 -34.78
CA CYS A 238 8.63 24.37 -35.66
C CYS A 238 9.47 23.73 -36.78
N SER A 239 8.96 23.75 -38.00
CA SER A 239 9.61 23.17 -39.18
C SER A 239 9.53 24.15 -40.34
N ALA A 240 10.66 24.32 -41.05
CA ALA A 240 10.83 25.31 -42.10
C ALA A 240 10.41 26.74 -41.66
N ASP A 241 10.78 27.12 -40.43
CA ASP A 241 10.47 28.40 -39.78
C ASP A 241 8.96 28.69 -39.62
N ILE A 242 8.11 27.65 -39.66
CA ILE A 242 6.66 27.74 -39.53
C ILE A 242 6.16 26.73 -38.48
N CYS A 243 5.18 27.15 -37.66
CA CYS A 243 4.46 26.28 -36.74
C CYS A 243 3.61 25.31 -37.54
N GLU A 244 3.97 24.02 -37.54
CA GLU A 244 3.20 23.01 -38.26
C GLU A 244 2.03 22.50 -37.40
N VAL A 245 1.00 22.00 -38.10
CA VAL A 245 -0.13 21.34 -37.46
C VAL A 245 0.40 20.06 -36.80
N PRO A 246 0.12 19.84 -35.50
CA PRO A 246 0.62 18.68 -34.78
C PRO A 246 0.10 17.38 -35.40
N SER A 247 0.98 16.40 -35.55
CA SER A 247 0.72 15.12 -36.20
C SER A 247 1.32 13.98 -35.38
N CYS A 248 0.77 12.77 -35.52
CA CYS A 248 1.24 11.62 -34.75
C CYS A 248 2.67 11.12 -35.07
N ILE A 249 3.45 11.87 -35.86
CA ILE A 249 4.79 11.51 -36.36
C ILE A 249 5.71 12.74 -36.47
N ASP A 250 5.45 13.78 -35.66
CA ASP A 250 6.15 15.06 -35.70
C ASP A 250 7.35 15.17 -34.74
N GLY A 251 7.64 14.13 -33.98
CA GLY A 251 8.80 14.02 -33.09
C GLY A 251 8.58 14.65 -31.71
N VAL A 252 7.37 15.11 -31.38
CA VAL A 252 7.06 15.70 -30.07
C VAL A 252 5.78 15.11 -29.50
N LYS A 253 5.77 14.87 -28.18
CA LYS A 253 4.55 14.39 -27.51
C LYS A 253 3.50 15.51 -27.44
N ASN A 254 2.51 15.48 -28.32
CA ASN A 254 1.42 16.46 -28.36
C ASN A 254 0.05 15.77 -28.61
N GLN A 255 -1.02 16.57 -28.67
CA GLN A 255 -2.39 16.06 -28.88
C GLN A 255 -2.78 14.92 -27.92
N ASP A 256 -3.37 13.83 -28.44
CA ASP A 256 -3.83 12.66 -27.67
C ASP A 256 -2.74 11.59 -27.49
N GLU A 257 -1.49 11.87 -27.87
CA GLU A 257 -0.38 10.94 -27.77
C GLU A 257 -0.04 10.57 -26.33
N THR A 258 0.21 9.28 -26.12
CA THR A 258 0.62 8.78 -24.80
C THR A 258 2.13 8.73 -24.65
N ASP A 259 2.87 8.56 -25.74
CA ASP A 259 4.32 8.77 -25.84
C ASP A 259 4.63 9.50 -27.16
N VAL A 260 5.88 9.94 -27.36
CA VAL A 260 6.28 10.67 -28.59
C VAL A 260 5.90 9.86 -29.83
N ASP A 261 5.08 10.45 -30.70
CA ASP A 261 4.62 9.87 -31.97
C ASP A 261 3.76 8.59 -31.85
N CYS A 262 3.17 8.31 -30.67
CA CYS A 262 2.36 7.11 -30.50
C CYS A 262 1.31 7.17 -29.38
N GLY A 263 0.30 6.31 -29.53
CA GLY A 263 -0.80 6.15 -28.57
C GLY A 263 -1.88 7.22 -28.72
N GLY A 264 -3.06 6.97 -28.14
CA GLY A 264 -4.24 7.80 -28.40
C GLY A 264 -5.03 7.37 -29.64
N GLU A 265 -6.18 8.01 -29.84
CA GLU A 265 -7.12 7.63 -30.90
C GLU A 265 -6.68 8.20 -32.25
N GLY A 266 -6.32 7.33 -33.20
CA GLY A 266 -5.93 7.73 -34.56
C GLY A 266 -4.42 7.83 -34.81
N CYS A 267 -3.60 7.64 -33.77
CA CYS A 267 -2.14 7.55 -33.91
C CYS A 267 -1.64 6.09 -34.02
N PRO A 268 -0.40 5.87 -34.50
CA PRO A 268 0.25 4.58 -34.41
C PRO A 268 0.31 4.09 -32.95
N LYS A 269 0.25 2.78 -32.77
CA LYS A 269 0.36 2.18 -31.43
C LYS A 269 1.81 2.21 -30.95
N CYS A 270 1.99 2.44 -29.67
CA CYS A 270 3.27 2.44 -28.99
C CYS A 270 3.87 1.03 -28.88
N GLU A 271 5.17 0.92 -29.09
CA GLU A 271 5.96 -0.28 -28.84
C GLU A 271 6.22 -0.52 -27.35
N ASP A 272 6.70 -1.70 -27.02
CA ASP A 272 7.02 -2.05 -25.64
C ASP A 272 8.03 -1.06 -25.02
N THR A 273 7.88 -0.78 -23.73
CA THR A 273 8.60 0.24 -22.93
C THR A 273 8.18 1.70 -23.10
N GLN A 274 7.33 2.01 -24.09
CA GLN A 274 6.78 3.35 -24.27
C GLN A 274 5.59 3.63 -23.34
N VAL A 275 5.30 4.90 -23.10
CA VAL A 275 4.23 5.34 -22.18
C VAL A 275 2.85 5.17 -22.80
N CYS A 276 1.91 4.62 -22.03
CA CYS A 276 0.53 4.40 -22.44
C CYS A 276 -0.46 4.87 -21.37
N ARG A 277 -1.71 5.09 -21.76
CA ARG A 277 -2.81 5.40 -20.83
C ARG A 277 -3.86 4.29 -20.80
N ARG A 278 -4.03 3.58 -21.91
CA ARG A 278 -5.03 2.54 -22.12
C ARG A 278 -4.46 1.37 -22.91
N PRO A 279 -5.00 0.16 -22.75
CA PRO A 279 -4.56 -1.03 -23.51
C PRO A 279 -4.47 -0.83 -25.04
N PRO A 280 -5.41 -0.14 -25.72
CA PRO A 280 -5.33 0.06 -27.18
C PRO A 280 -4.16 0.93 -27.66
N ASP A 281 -3.55 1.71 -26.76
CA ASP A 281 -2.41 2.57 -27.10
C ASP A 281 -1.17 1.74 -27.45
N CYS A 282 -1.07 0.51 -26.94
CA CYS A 282 0.09 -0.36 -27.12
C CYS A 282 -0.10 -1.34 -28.28
N SER A 283 0.97 -1.59 -29.04
CA SER A 283 1.03 -2.60 -30.09
C SER A 283 0.73 -3.99 -29.52
N SER A 284 1.24 -4.27 -28.31
CA SER A 284 0.97 -5.45 -27.49
C SER A 284 -0.48 -5.55 -26.99
N GLY A 285 -1.20 -4.44 -26.92
CA GLY A 285 -2.50 -4.36 -26.26
C GLY A 285 -2.43 -4.36 -24.73
N VAL A 286 -1.23 -4.25 -24.13
CA VAL A 286 -1.00 -4.34 -22.69
C VAL A 286 -0.46 -3.01 -22.17
N CYS A 287 -1.26 -2.33 -21.34
CA CYS A 287 -0.83 -1.10 -20.67
C CYS A 287 -0.83 -1.29 -19.15
N LEU A 288 0.35 -1.52 -18.58
CA LEU A 288 0.52 -1.75 -17.14
C LEU A 288 1.45 -0.71 -16.54
N SER A 289 1.05 -0.12 -15.42
CA SER A 289 1.80 0.96 -14.76
C SER A 289 2.12 2.13 -15.69
N ASN A 290 1.22 2.42 -16.64
CA ASN A 290 1.36 3.44 -17.71
C ASN A 290 2.49 3.17 -18.70
N ILE A 291 2.93 1.91 -18.86
CA ILE A 291 3.96 1.51 -19.82
C ILE A 291 3.45 0.33 -20.64
N CYS A 292 3.69 0.36 -21.95
CA CYS A 292 3.47 -0.77 -22.84
C CYS A 292 4.39 -1.92 -22.46
N GLN A 293 3.81 -3.06 -22.11
CA GLN A 293 4.58 -4.25 -21.73
C GLN A 293 4.47 -5.29 -22.84
N THR A 294 5.51 -6.12 -22.94
CA THR A 294 5.44 -7.36 -23.70
C THR A 294 4.28 -8.22 -23.18
N PRO A 295 3.45 -8.81 -24.05
CA PRO A 295 2.40 -9.73 -23.65
C PRO A 295 2.95 -10.85 -22.75
N SER A 296 2.27 -11.13 -21.64
CA SER A 296 2.65 -12.19 -20.71
C SER A 296 1.39 -12.82 -20.10
N CYS A 297 1.51 -14.05 -19.61
CA CYS A 297 0.41 -14.78 -18.98
C CYS A 297 -0.18 -14.15 -17.69
N MET A 298 0.27 -12.96 -17.27
CA MET A 298 -0.16 -12.26 -16.06
C MET A 298 -0.22 -10.75 -16.32
N ASP A 299 -0.76 -10.36 -17.47
CA ASP A 299 -0.78 -8.98 -17.94
C ASP A 299 -2.16 -8.28 -17.90
N GLY A 300 -3.19 -9.00 -17.43
CA GLY A 300 -4.53 -8.49 -17.21
C GLY A 300 -5.40 -8.47 -18.47
N VAL A 301 -4.94 -8.99 -19.60
CA VAL A 301 -5.72 -9.03 -20.85
C VAL A 301 -5.65 -10.40 -21.51
N LYS A 302 -6.76 -10.85 -22.10
CA LYS A 302 -6.80 -12.11 -22.85
C LYS A 302 -6.01 -11.97 -24.15
N ASN A 303 -4.78 -12.46 -24.20
CA ASN A 303 -3.92 -12.42 -25.39
C ASN A 303 -3.16 -13.75 -25.61
N GLN A 304 -2.33 -13.80 -26.65
CA GLN A 304 -1.54 -15.00 -27.00
C GLN A 304 -2.41 -16.28 -27.12
N ASP A 305 -2.03 -17.36 -26.45
CA ASP A 305 -2.74 -18.64 -26.42
C ASP A 305 -3.69 -18.80 -25.22
N GLU A 306 -3.92 -17.73 -24.45
CA GLU A 306 -4.79 -17.75 -23.28
C GLU A 306 -6.25 -18.07 -23.61
N THR A 307 -6.86 -18.93 -22.80
CA THR A 307 -8.29 -19.27 -22.95
C THR A 307 -9.20 -18.40 -22.11
N ASP A 308 -8.69 -17.83 -21.02
CA ASP A 308 -9.30 -16.73 -20.25
C ASP A 308 -8.20 -15.73 -19.85
N VAL A 309 -8.57 -14.55 -19.34
CA VAL A 309 -7.61 -13.51 -18.95
C VAL A 309 -6.56 -14.08 -17.98
N ASP A 310 -5.29 -14.02 -18.38
CA ASP A 310 -4.12 -14.46 -17.61
C ASP A 310 -4.03 -15.98 -17.33
N CYS A 311 -4.76 -16.81 -18.09
CA CYS A 311 -4.71 -18.26 -17.88
C CYS A 311 -5.14 -19.13 -19.08
N GLY A 312 -4.71 -20.39 -19.03
CA GLY A 312 -5.03 -21.42 -20.01
C GLY A 312 -4.13 -21.38 -21.26
N GLY A 313 -4.34 -22.31 -22.19
CA GLY A 313 -3.42 -22.53 -23.29
C GLY A 313 -2.25 -23.45 -22.91
N GLU A 314 -1.24 -23.55 -23.78
CA GLU A 314 -0.07 -24.40 -23.55
C GLU A 314 1.03 -23.66 -22.76
N SER A 315 1.09 -22.33 -22.89
CA SER A 315 2.19 -21.51 -22.38
C SER A 315 1.93 -20.95 -20.98
N CYS A 316 0.66 -20.80 -20.58
CA CYS A 316 0.27 -20.15 -19.33
C CYS A 316 -0.16 -21.13 -18.24
N SER A 317 -0.26 -20.63 -17.00
CA SER A 317 -0.82 -21.41 -15.89
C SER A 317 -2.28 -21.77 -16.16
N LYS A 318 -2.71 -22.89 -15.59
CA LYS A 318 -4.10 -23.34 -15.68
C LYS A 318 -5.05 -22.31 -15.07
N CYS A 319 -6.24 -22.22 -15.62
CA CYS A 319 -7.34 -21.41 -15.15
C CYS A 319 -8.01 -22.03 -13.92
N ASP A 320 -8.43 -21.14 -13.02
CA ASP A 320 -9.32 -21.45 -11.91
C ASP A 320 -10.71 -21.87 -12.40
N ASP A 321 -11.52 -22.41 -11.49
CA ASP A 321 -12.89 -22.80 -11.79
C ASP A 321 -13.72 -21.60 -12.27
N THR A 322 -14.74 -21.87 -13.09
CA THR A 322 -15.64 -20.91 -13.76
C THR A 322 -15.02 -20.04 -14.86
N LYS A 323 -13.70 -20.11 -15.05
CA LYS A 323 -12.98 -19.42 -16.14
C LYS A 323 -13.17 -20.12 -17.48
N ALA A 324 -12.96 -19.38 -18.56
CA ALA A 324 -13.07 -19.89 -19.93
C ALA A 324 -11.91 -20.85 -20.29
N CYS A 325 -12.23 -21.91 -21.02
CA CYS A 325 -11.27 -22.93 -21.46
C CYS A 325 -11.62 -23.45 -22.86
N LEU A 326 -10.64 -24.08 -23.53
CA LEU A 326 -10.85 -24.82 -24.77
C LEU A 326 -10.55 -26.31 -24.59
N ASN A 327 -9.57 -26.64 -23.76
CA ASN A 327 -9.13 -27.99 -23.44
C ASN A 327 -9.20 -28.24 -21.94
N ALA A 328 -9.34 -29.52 -21.57
CA ALA A 328 -9.26 -29.96 -20.19
C ALA A 328 -7.93 -29.57 -19.50
N SER A 329 -6.83 -29.52 -20.25
CA SER A 329 -5.51 -29.09 -19.77
C SER A 329 -5.48 -27.66 -19.25
N ASP A 330 -6.38 -26.82 -19.75
CA ASP A 330 -6.44 -25.40 -19.44
C ASP A 330 -6.98 -25.15 -18.03
N CYS A 331 -7.61 -26.14 -17.39
CA CYS A 331 -8.27 -25.99 -16.09
C CYS A 331 -7.51 -26.70 -14.97
N PHE A 332 -7.44 -26.09 -13.78
CA PHE A 332 -6.93 -26.77 -12.58
C PHE A 332 -7.75 -28.03 -12.25
N SER A 333 -9.06 -27.97 -12.47
CA SER A 333 -9.98 -29.11 -12.33
C SER A 333 -9.75 -30.23 -13.36
N ALA A 334 -8.92 -29.98 -14.39
CA ALA A 334 -8.77 -30.84 -15.55
C ALA A 334 -10.09 -31.08 -16.32
N MET A 335 -11.09 -30.22 -16.14
CA MET A 335 -12.41 -30.36 -16.77
C MET A 335 -12.83 -29.09 -17.49
N CYS A 336 -12.91 -29.16 -18.81
CA CYS A 336 -13.48 -28.11 -19.65
C CYS A 336 -14.80 -28.58 -20.25
N VAL A 337 -15.92 -28.07 -19.74
CA VAL A 337 -17.26 -28.42 -20.24
C VAL A 337 -18.00 -27.14 -20.61
N SER A 338 -18.56 -27.11 -21.83
CA SER A 338 -19.21 -25.92 -22.39
C SER A 338 -18.30 -24.67 -22.38
N ASN A 339 -17.01 -24.86 -22.65
CA ASN A 339 -15.96 -23.84 -22.64
C ASN A 339 -15.73 -23.16 -21.28
N ILE A 340 -16.10 -23.82 -20.17
CA ILE A 340 -15.90 -23.31 -18.82
C ILE A 340 -15.23 -24.39 -17.96
N CYS A 341 -14.21 -23.99 -17.19
CA CYS A 341 -13.58 -24.81 -16.17
C CYS A 341 -14.60 -25.15 -15.11
N GLN A 342 -14.99 -26.41 -15.02
CA GLN A 342 -16.00 -26.83 -14.06
C GLN A 342 -15.41 -26.93 -12.67
N ILE A 343 -16.23 -26.63 -11.67
CA ILE A 343 -15.89 -26.86 -10.26
C ILE A 343 -15.73 -28.37 -10.10
N PRO A 344 -14.55 -28.85 -9.69
CA PRO A 344 -14.29 -30.26 -9.58
C PRO A 344 -15.13 -30.84 -8.43
N SER A 345 -15.56 -32.09 -8.59
CA SER A 345 -16.38 -32.79 -7.60
C SER A 345 -15.97 -34.25 -7.57
N CYS A 346 -16.15 -34.92 -6.44
CA CYS A 346 -15.78 -36.33 -6.30
C CYS A 346 -16.55 -37.33 -7.19
N MET A 347 -17.38 -36.86 -8.13
CA MET A 347 -18.26 -37.65 -9.00
C MET A 347 -18.29 -37.04 -10.41
N ASP A 348 -17.15 -36.51 -10.86
CA ASP A 348 -17.01 -35.77 -12.10
C ASP A 348 -16.31 -36.55 -13.24
N GLY A 349 -15.87 -37.78 -12.97
CA GLY A 349 -15.32 -38.69 -13.96
C GLY A 349 -13.83 -38.48 -14.26
N VAL A 350 -13.14 -37.62 -13.51
CA VAL A 350 -11.69 -37.41 -13.66
C VAL A 350 -10.98 -37.44 -12.31
N LYS A 351 -9.74 -37.95 -12.29
CA LYS A 351 -8.94 -37.98 -11.06
C LYS A 351 -8.41 -36.58 -10.71
N ASN A 352 -9.06 -35.86 -9.80
CA ASN A 352 -8.67 -34.51 -9.37
C ASN A 352 -8.80 -34.30 -7.84
N GLN A 353 -8.56 -33.08 -7.34
CA GLN A 353 -8.79 -32.66 -5.94
C GLN A 353 -8.29 -33.58 -4.79
N GLY A 354 -7.24 -34.37 -5.04
CA GLY A 354 -6.68 -35.27 -4.03
C GLY A 354 -7.30 -36.66 -3.99
N GLU A 355 -8.15 -37.00 -4.97
CA GLU A 355 -8.61 -38.36 -5.23
C GLU A 355 -7.44 -39.31 -5.44
N THR A 356 -7.57 -40.53 -4.91
CA THR A 356 -6.57 -41.57 -5.12
C THR A 356 -6.89 -42.48 -6.31
N ASP A 357 -8.16 -42.56 -6.73
CA ASP A 357 -8.61 -43.05 -8.03
C ASP A 357 -9.77 -42.18 -8.55
N VAL A 358 -10.17 -42.32 -9.82
CA VAL A 358 -11.25 -41.51 -10.42
C VAL A 358 -12.52 -41.59 -9.55
N ASP A 359 -13.00 -40.42 -9.09
CA ASP A 359 -14.21 -40.26 -8.27
C ASP A 359 -14.16 -40.88 -6.87
N CYS A 360 -12.97 -41.25 -6.36
CA CYS A 360 -12.85 -41.86 -5.04
C CYS A 360 -11.49 -41.69 -4.34
N GLY A 361 -11.53 -41.86 -3.02
CA GLY A 361 -10.36 -41.87 -2.14
C GLY A 361 -9.84 -40.47 -1.78
N GLY A 362 -8.84 -40.42 -0.90
CA GLY A 362 -8.45 -39.17 -0.25
C GLY A 362 -9.34 -38.80 0.93
N GLU A 363 -9.17 -37.59 1.47
CA GLU A 363 -9.82 -37.18 2.73
C GLU A 363 -11.29 -36.75 2.54
N VAL A 364 -11.63 -36.20 1.38
CA VAL A 364 -12.93 -35.55 1.12
C VAL A 364 -13.89 -36.45 0.36
N CYS A 365 -13.37 -37.30 -0.53
CA CYS A 365 -14.19 -38.06 -1.46
C CYS A 365 -14.66 -39.41 -0.90
N PRO A 366 -15.72 -40.01 -1.48
CA PRO A 366 -16.17 -41.34 -1.10
C PRO A 366 -15.06 -42.38 -1.24
N LYS A 367 -15.13 -43.42 -0.42
CA LYS A 367 -14.12 -44.48 -0.44
C LYS A 367 -14.15 -45.24 -1.77
N CYS A 368 -13.00 -45.71 -2.19
CA CYS A 368 -12.80 -46.56 -3.35
C CYS A 368 -13.24 -48.00 -3.07
N TYR A 369 -13.82 -48.62 -4.09
CA TYR A 369 -14.15 -50.05 -4.14
C TYR A 369 -12.91 -50.88 -4.46
N ASP A 370 -13.05 -52.20 -4.34
CA ASP A 370 -11.97 -53.14 -4.62
C ASP A 370 -11.42 -52.95 -6.04
N THR A 371 -10.11 -53.19 -6.21
CA THR A 371 -9.33 -53.01 -7.46
C THR A 371 -9.03 -51.56 -7.88
N GLN A 372 -9.63 -50.57 -7.23
CA GLN A 372 -9.32 -49.15 -7.44
C GLN A 372 -8.05 -48.73 -6.69
N VAL A 373 -7.40 -47.67 -7.18
CA VAL A 373 -6.13 -47.16 -6.63
C VAL A 373 -6.37 -46.46 -5.28
N CYS A 374 -5.48 -46.70 -4.32
CA CYS A 374 -5.52 -46.07 -3.00
C CYS A 374 -4.13 -45.57 -2.60
N GLY A 375 -4.09 -44.50 -1.81
CA GLY A 375 -2.89 -43.99 -1.14
C GLY A 375 -2.74 -44.52 0.29
N ASN A 376 -3.86 -44.82 0.96
CA ASN A 376 -3.86 -45.39 2.31
C ASN A 376 -5.14 -46.21 2.57
N ALA A 377 -5.18 -46.89 3.71
CA ALA A 377 -6.29 -47.75 4.14
C ALA A 377 -7.66 -47.04 4.24
N LEU A 378 -7.68 -45.75 4.61
CA LEU A 378 -8.92 -44.99 4.77
C LEU A 378 -9.61 -44.72 3.43
N ASP A 379 -8.84 -44.72 2.34
CA ASP A 379 -9.36 -44.53 0.99
C ASP A 379 -10.24 -45.70 0.56
N CYS A 380 -10.10 -46.89 1.15
CA CYS A 380 -10.80 -48.10 0.69
C CYS A 380 -12.03 -48.41 1.54
N TYR A 381 -13.13 -48.84 0.90
CA TYR A 381 -14.32 -49.34 1.61
C TYR A 381 -13.98 -50.53 2.50
N SER A 382 -13.06 -51.40 2.07
CA SER A 382 -12.55 -52.54 2.84
C SER A 382 -11.66 -52.12 4.02
N GLY A 383 -11.12 -50.89 4.03
CA GLY A 383 -10.08 -50.50 4.98
C GLY A 383 -8.70 -51.09 4.66
N VAL A 384 -8.53 -51.76 3.52
CA VAL A 384 -7.27 -52.45 3.15
C VAL A 384 -6.71 -51.86 1.86
N CYS A 385 -5.58 -51.16 1.99
CA CYS A 385 -4.81 -50.68 0.85
C CYS A 385 -3.48 -51.45 0.78
N SER A 386 -3.32 -52.30 -0.23
CA SER A 386 -2.09 -53.08 -0.44
C SER A 386 -1.61 -52.93 -1.87
N ALA A 387 -0.31 -52.67 -2.04
CA ALA A 387 0.30 -52.35 -3.33
C ALA A 387 -0.42 -51.19 -4.07
N ASN A 388 -0.86 -50.17 -3.33
CA ASN A 388 -1.63 -49.02 -3.82
C ASN A 388 -2.99 -49.38 -4.47
N ILE A 389 -3.55 -50.54 -4.13
CA ILE A 389 -4.85 -51.00 -4.65
C ILE A 389 -5.73 -51.44 -3.47
N CYS A 390 -7.00 -51.01 -3.48
CA CYS A 390 -8.00 -51.47 -2.53
C CYS A 390 -8.22 -52.97 -2.71
N GLN A 391 -7.94 -53.74 -1.67
CA GLN A 391 -8.13 -55.18 -1.68
C GLN A 391 -9.51 -55.54 -1.15
N ALA A 392 -10.06 -56.62 -1.68
CA ALA A 392 -11.23 -57.24 -1.10
C ALA A 392 -10.94 -57.60 0.36
N PRO A 393 -11.88 -57.33 1.28
CA PRO A 393 -11.67 -57.60 2.68
C PRO A 393 -11.54 -59.12 2.91
N SER A 394 -10.69 -59.52 3.86
CA SER A 394 -10.40 -60.92 4.17
C SER A 394 -10.18 -61.12 5.66
N CYS A 395 -10.43 -62.33 6.16
CA CYS A 395 -10.27 -62.67 7.58
C CYS A 395 -8.82 -62.65 8.11
N MET A 396 -7.86 -62.12 7.35
CA MET A 396 -6.42 -62.05 7.66
C MET A 396 -5.79 -60.78 7.06
N ASP A 397 -6.57 -59.71 6.89
CA ASP A 397 -6.13 -58.47 6.27
C ASP A 397 -5.63 -57.41 7.28
N GLY A 398 -5.70 -57.70 8.57
CA GLY A 398 -5.15 -56.87 9.64
C GLY A 398 -6.04 -55.71 10.06
N VAL A 399 -7.28 -55.64 9.57
CA VAL A 399 -8.26 -54.63 9.99
C VAL A 399 -9.57 -55.30 10.42
N GLN A 400 -10.27 -54.72 11.40
CA GLN A 400 -11.59 -55.21 11.77
C GLN A 400 -12.61 -54.74 10.73
N ASN A 401 -12.90 -55.57 9.74
CA ASN A 401 -13.90 -55.29 8.71
C ASN A 401 -14.87 -56.47 8.54
N GLN A 402 -15.82 -56.36 7.61
CA GLN A 402 -16.88 -57.36 7.42
C GLN A 402 -17.60 -57.69 8.75
N ASN A 403 -17.94 -58.97 8.98
CA ASN A 403 -18.64 -59.44 10.17
C ASN A 403 -17.68 -59.87 11.31
N GLU A 404 -16.43 -59.41 11.30
CA GLU A 404 -15.45 -59.70 12.34
C GLU A 404 -15.78 -59.02 13.67
N THR A 405 -15.63 -59.74 14.78
CA THR A 405 -15.88 -59.20 16.12
C THR A 405 -14.63 -58.55 16.73
N ASP A 406 -13.44 -58.94 16.27
CA ASP A 406 -12.15 -58.29 16.52
C ASP A 406 -11.27 -58.50 15.26
N VAL A 407 -10.18 -57.76 15.12
CA VAL A 407 -9.28 -57.81 13.95
C VAL A 407 -8.94 -59.25 13.58
N ASP A 408 -9.30 -59.65 12.35
CA ASP A 408 -9.05 -60.96 11.73
C ASP A 408 -9.76 -62.16 12.41
N CYS A 409 -10.81 -61.94 13.22
CA CYS A 409 -11.47 -63.05 13.92
C CYS A 409 -12.93 -62.84 14.35
N GLY A 410 -13.62 -63.95 14.63
CA GLY A 410 -14.86 -63.97 15.41
C GLY A 410 -16.17 -64.05 14.63
N SER A 411 -16.14 -64.31 13.33
CA SER A 411 -17.34 -64.61 12.52
C SER A 411 -17.45 -66.10 12.18
N GLU A 412 -18.55 -66.54 11.55
CA GLU A 412 -18.68 -67.92 11.06
C GLU A 412 -17.70 -68.25 9.92
N GLU A 413 -17.33 -67.24 9.12
CA GLU A 413 -16.43 -67.35 7.98
C GLU A 413 -14.95 -67.11 8.35
N CYS A 414 -14.70 -66.49 9.51
CA CYS A 414 -13.36 -66.16 9.99
C CYS A 414 -12.89 -67.08 11.13
N PRO A 415 -11.57 -67.21 11.35
CA PRO A 415 -11.04 -67.94 12.49
C PRO A 415 -11.62 -67.43 13.82
N LYS A 416 -11.78 -68.34 14.79
CA LYS A 416 -12.23 -67.96 16.13
C LYS A 416 -11.18 -67.14 16.85
N CYS A 417 -11.62 -66.12 17.56
CA CYS A 417 -10.79 -65.22 18.34
C CYS A 417 -10.05 -65.92 19.50
N ALA A 418 -8.80 -65.55 19.70
CA ALA A 418 -8.02 -65.93 20.87
C ALA A 418 -8.57 -65.26 22.14
N ASN A 419 -8.12 -65.68 23.32
CA ASN A 419 -8.49 -64.99 24.55
C ASN A 419 -8.06 -63.51 24.51
N THR A 420 -8.74 -62.65 25.27
CA THR A 420 -8.61 -61.18 25.35
C THR A 420 -9.10 -60.39 24.13
N LYS A 421 -9.57 -61.07 23.09
CA LYS A 421 -10.15 -60.46 21.89
C LYS A 421 -11.65 -60.24 22.05
N VAL A 422 -12.21 -59.26 21.33
CA VAL A 422 -13.62 -58.88 21.39
C VAL A 422 -14.50 -59.94 20.72
N CYS A 423 -15.65 -60.21 21.34
CA CYS A 423 -16.65 -61.17 20.86
C CYS A 423 -18.06 -60.65 21.14
N TYR A 424 -19.04 -61.14 20.38
CA TYR A 424 -20.47 -60.87 20.63
C TYR A 424 -21.28 -62.15 20.86
N ARG A 425 -20.74 -63.30 20.47
CA ARG A 425 -21.30 -64.64 20.67
C ARG A 425 -20.22 -65.58 21.17
N THR A 426 -20.63 -66.64 21.84
CA THR A 426 -19.73 -67.70 22.31
C THR A 426 -19.05 -68.44 21.16
N SER A 427 -19.66 -68.48 19.96
CA SER A 427 -19.08 -69.04 18.73
C SER A 427 -17.81 -68.34 18.27
N ASP A 428 -17.68 -67.06 18.61
CA ASP A 428 -16.63 -66.17 18.11
C ASP A 428 -15.30 -66.48 18.78
N CYS A 429 -15.33 -67.08 19.98
CA CYS A 429 -14.15 -67.39 20.77
C CYS A 429 -13.67 -68.83 20.58
N SER A 430 -12.36 -69.00 20.44
CA SER A 430 -11.71 -70.32 20.42
C SER A 430 -11.94 -71.11 21.72
N SER A 431 -12.13 -70.41 22.85
CA SER A 431 -12.51 -70.98 24.14
C SER A 431 -13.99 -71.38 24.24
N GLY A 432 -14.84 -70.89 23.33
CA GLY A 432 -16.30 -71.02 23.43
C GLY A 432 -16.94 -70.09 24.47
N ILE A 433 -16.18 -69.15 25.05
CA ILE A 433 -16.64 -68.27 26.13
C ILE A 433 -16.51 -66.82 25.69
N CYS A 434 -17.66 -66.16 25.59
CA CYS A 434 -17.72 -64.72 25.44
C CYS A 434 -18.34 -64.11 26.69
N SER A 435 -17.53 -63.49 27.54
CA SER A 435 -17.97 -62.85 28.78
C SER A 435 -17.54 -61.39 28.75
N SER A 436 -18.46 -60.49 29.10
CA SER A 436 -18.21 -59.03 29.04
C SER A 436 -17.68 -58.54 27.68
N ASN A 437 -18.17 -59.14 26.58
CA ASN A 437 -17.71 -58.91 25.19
C ASN A 437 -16.24 -59.26 24.92
N ILE A 438 -15.61 -60.11 25.76
CA ILE A 438 -14.22 -60.53 25.61
C ILE A 438 -14.14 -62.07 25.67
N CYS A 439 -13.30 -62.64 24.80
CA CYS A 439 -12.98 -64.06 24.84
C CYS A 439 -12.15 -64.38 26.09
N GLU A 440 -12.73 -65.15 27.00
CA GLU A 440 -12.07 -65.52 28.24
C GLU A 440 -11.48 -66.92 28.18
N ALA A 441 -10.43 -67.14 28.96
CA ALA A 441 -9.83 -68.45 29.10
C ALA A 441 -10.80 -69.40 29.85
N PRO A 442 -10.90 -70.67 29.43
CA PRO A 442 -11.69 -71.64 30.17
C PRO A 442 -11.11 -71.85 31.58
N SER A 443 -11.94 -71.68 32.61
CA SER A 443 -11.63 -71.84 34.03
C SER A 443 -12.65 -72.79 34.64
N CYS A 444 -12.30 -73.42 35.77
CA CYS A 444 -13.19 -74.40 36.42
C CYS A 444 -14.43 -73.79 37.11
N MET A 445 -14.71 -72.50 36.88
CA MET A 445 -15.75 -71.69 37.55
C MET A 445 -16.26 -70.58 36.62
N ASN A 446 -16.47 -70.90 35.34
CA ASN A 446 -16.89 -69.96 34.29
C ASN A 446 -18.34 -70.14 33.81
N GLY A 447 -19.13 -71.03 34.44
CA GLY A 447 -20.54 -71.23 34.13
C GLY A 447 -20.80 -72.11 32.90
N VAL A 448 -19.79 -72.73 32.31
CA VAL A 448 -19.93 -73.55 31.10
C VAL A 448 -19.11 -74.84 31.23
N GLN A 449 -19.69 -75.98 30.83
CA GLN A 449 -18.97 -77.25 30.84
C GLN A 449 -17.87 -77.27 29.75
N ASN A 450 -16.62 -77.06 30.13
CA ASN A 450 -15.50 -77.08 29.19
C ASN A 450 -14.20 -77.68 29.79
N ARG A 451 -13.23 -78.00 28.91
CA ARG A 451 -12.03 -78.79 29.25
C ARG A 451 -12.37 -80.18 29.85
N ASN A 452 -11.74 -80.57 30.96
CA ASN A 452 -11.84 -81.88 31.61
C ASN A 452 -12.97 -81.95 32.65
N GLU A 453 -13.85 -80.95 32.70
CA GLU A 453 -15.01 -80.94 33.58
C GLU A 453 -16.00 -82.05 33.24
N THR A 454 -16.53 -82.71 34.26
CA THR A 454 -17.53 -83.77 34.07
C THR A 454 -18.97 -83.26 34.25
N ASP A 455 -19.16 -82.10 34.88
CA ASP A 455 -20.38 -81.27 34.85
C ASP A 455 -19.99 -79.78 34.92
N VAL A 456 -20.91 -78.85 34.65
CA VAL A 456 -20.64 -77.39 34.63
C VAL A 456 -19.90 -76.95 35.89
N ASP A 457 -18.67 -76.46 35.72
CA ASP A 457 -17.77 -75.96 36.77
C ASP A 457 -17.34 -76.99 37.83
N CYS A 458 -17.45 -78.30 37.54
CA CYS A 458 -17.01 -79.33 38.47
C CYS A 458 -16.57 -80.65 37.81
N GLY A 459 -15.78 -81.43 38.56
CA GLY A 459 -15.33 -82.76 38.17
C GLY A 459 -14.13 -82.79 37.22
N GLY A 460 -13.52 -83.97 37.06
CA GLY A 460 -12.20 -84.13 36.45
C GLY A 460 -11.04 -83.81 37.40
N ASP A 461 -9.80 -83.87 36.88
CA ASP A 461 -8.59 -83.90 37.74
C ASP A 461 -8.24 -82.57 38.42
N LYS A 462 -8.61 -81.44 37.83
CA LYS A 462 -8.15 -80.09 38.26
C LYS A 462 -9.27 -79.21 38.82
N CYS A 463 -10.52 -79.57 38.61
CA CYS A 463 -11.67 -78.76 39.01
C CYS A 463 -12.24 -79.24 40.35
N PRO A 464 -13.00 -78.39 41.06
CA PRO A 464 -13.65 -78.77 42.31
C PRO A 464 -14.54 -80.01 42.10
N LYS A 465 -14.63 -80.88 43.10
CA LYS A 465 -15.47 -82.07 43.03
C LYS A 465 -16.95 -81.69 42.93
N CYS A 466 -17.68 -82.40 42.08
CA CYS A 466 -19.10 -82.26 41.86
C CYS A 466 -19.91 -82.67 43.10
N ALA A 467 -20.95 -81.87 43.39
CA ALA A 467 -21.94 -82.19 44.40
C ALA A 467 -22.82 -83.37 43.96
N ASN A 468 -23.56 -83.98 44.90
CA ASN A 468 -24.52 -85.03 44.55
C ASN A 468 -25.55 -84.50 43.53
N THR A 469 -26.04 -85.37 42.64
CA THR A 469 -26.90 -85.08 41.46
C THR A 469 -26.20 -84.51 40.22
N LYS A 470 -24.93 -84.12 40.33
CA LYS A 470 -24.12 -83.65 39.20
C LYS A 470 -23.47 -84.81 38.45
N VAL A 471 -23.22 -84.61 37.16
CA VAL A 471 -22.65 -85.62 36.25
C VAL A 471 -21.19 -85.91 36.63
N CYS A 472 -20.80 -87.17 36.55
CA CYS A 472 -19.45 -87.63 36.83
C CYS A 472 -19.06 -88.76 35.87
N ASN A 473 -17.76 -88.92 35.61
CA ASN A 473 -17.21 -90.07 34.88
C ASN A 473 -16.43 -91.01 35.81
N SER A 474 -15.95 -90.50 36.95
CA SER A 474 -15.18 -91.22 37.94
C SER A 474 -15.64 -90.90 39.36
N ALA A 475 -15.45 -91.83 40.29
CA ALA A 475 -15.64 -91.63 41.73
C ALA A 475 -14.84 -90.41 42.27
N SER A 476 -13.68 -90.11 41.67
CA SER A 476 -12.86 -88.94 42.02
C SER A 476 -13.54 -87.61 41.75
N ASP A 477 -14.48 -87.58 40.81
CA ASP A 477 -15.20 -86.36 40.41
C ASP A 477 -16.21 -85.96 41.47
N CYS A 478 -16.67 -86.88 42.31
CA CYS A 478 -17.74 -86.64 43.27
C CYS A 478 -17.23 -86.28 44.65
N PHE A 479 -17.86 -85.29 45.30
CA PHE A 479 -17.59 -85.00 46.71
C PHE A 479 -17.90 -86.21 47.59
N SER A 480 -18.94 -86.98 47.26
CA SER A 480 -19.28 -88.25 47.93
C SER A 480 -18.28 -89.37 47.71
N GLY A 481 -17.37 -89.24 46.74
CA GLY A 481 -16.51 -90.34 46.32
C GLY A 481 -17.24 -91.48 45.59
N PHE A 482 -18.53 -91.30 45.26
CA PHE A 482 -19.35 -92.32 44.62
C PHE A 482 -20.02 -91.78 43.37
N CYS A 483 -19.62 -92.33 42.22
CA CYS A 483 -20.17 -92.03 40.92
C CYS A 483 -20.92 -93.27 40.41
N ALA A 484 -22.24 -93.19 40.32
CA ALA A 484 -23.08 -94.29 39.85
C ALA A 484 -24.05 -93.80 38.78
N SER A 485 -24.14 -94.56 37.67
CA SER A 485 -24.91 -94.16 36.48
C SER A 485 -24.53 -92.77 35.95
N ASN A 486 -23.22 -92.44 35.97
CA ASN A 486 -22.65 -91.15 35.60
C ASN A 486 -23.17 -89.96 36.43
N ILE A 487 -23.66 -90.20 37.65
CA ILE A 487 -24.15 -89.15 38.56
C ILE A 487 -23.53 -89.35 39.95
N CYS A 488 -23.11 -88.26 40.59
CA CYS A 488 -22.64 -88.28 41.97
C CYS A 488 -23.81 -88.59 42.92
N GLN A 489 -23.71 -89.68 43.67
CA GLN A 489 -24.78 -90.13 44.57
C GLN A 489 -24.30 -90.21 46.03
N THR A 490 -25.25 -90.19 46.96
CA THR A 490 -24.98 -90.44 48.39
C THR A 490 -24.73 -91.93 48.61
N PRO A 491 -23.62 -92.31 49.27
CA PRO A 491 -23.35 -93.71 49.55
C PRO A 491 -24.34 -94.29 50.58
N THR A 492 -24.69 -95.57 50.44
CA THR A 492 -25.66 -96.31 51.27
C THR A 492 -25.13 -97.70 51.60
N CYS A 493 -25.65 -98.36 52.64
CA CYS A 493 -25.22 -99.70 53.07
C CYS A 493 -25.52 -100.86 52.08
N ASP A 494 -25.87 -100.55 50.84
CA ASP A 494 -26.27 -101.48 49.77
C ASP A 494 -25.81 -100.94 48.39
N ASP A 495 -24.73 -100.14 48.37
CA ASP A 495 -24.26 -99.41 47.19
C ASP A 495 -23.15 -100.11 46.39
N GLY A 496 -22.76 -101.32 46.80
CA GLY A 496 -21.84 -102.19 46.07
C GLY A 496 -20.36 -101.91 46.33
N ILE A 497 -20.03 -101.00 47.25
CA ILE A 497 -18.65 -100.62 47.56
C ILE A 497 -18.43 -100.54 49.09
N GLN A 498 -17.32 -101.06 49.59
CA GLN A 498 -16.99 -100.96 51.01
C GLN A 498 -16.68 -99.50 51.40
N ASN A 499 -17.67 -98.80 51.94
CA ASN A 499 -17.53 -97.40 52.36
C ASN A 499 -18.19 -97.14 53.73
N GLN A 500 -18.08 -95.90 54.21
CA GLN A 500 -18.59 -95.51 55.54
C GLN A 500 -18.04 -96.40 56.68
N LYS A 501 -18.89 -97.04 57.49
CA LYS A 501 -18.53 -97.88 58.65
C LYS A 501 -18.62 -99.38 58.37
N GLU A 502 -18.74 -99.77 57.11
CA GLU A 502 -18.85 -101.18 56.70
C GLU A 502 -17.57 -101.97 56.96
N SER A 503 -17.71 -103.18 57.51
CA SER A 503 -16.57 -104.08 57.72
C SER A 503 -16.26 -104.94 56.49
N ASP A 504 -17.23 -105.13 55.60
CA ASP A 504 -17.09 -105.70 54.25
C ASP A 504 -18.12 -105.03 53.33
N THR A 505 -17.99 -105.18 52.01
CA THR A 505 -18.86 -104.53 51.01
C THR A 505 -20.34 -104.72 51.36
N ASP A 506 -21.04 -103.61 51.64
CA ASP A 506 -22.46 -103.53 51.99
C ASP A 506 -22.86 -104.25 53.29
N CYS A 507 -21.92 -104.54 54.20
CA CYS A 507 -22.24 -105.17 55.48
C CYS A 507 -21.28 -104.84 56.63
N GLY A 508 -21.78 -104.99 57.85
CA GLY A 508 -21.05 -104.80 59.09
C GLY A 508 -20.95 -103.34 59.55
N GLY A 509 -20.46 -103.15 60.77
CA GLY A 509 -20.60 -101.87 61.47
C GLY A 509 -21.96 -101.72 62.16
N GLU A 510 -22.13 -100.61 62.88
CA GLU A 510 -23.30 -100.40 63.76
C GLU A 510 -24.61 -100.14 63.01
N THR A 511 -24.51 -99.55 61.80
CA THR A 511 -25.67 -99.04 61.04
C THR A 511 -26.10 -99.94 59.88
N CYS A 512 -25.20 -100.76 59.36
CA CYS A 512 -25.47 -101.61 58.19
C CYS A 512 -25.85 -103.04 58.62
N ALA A 513 -26.41 -103.82 57.70
CA ALA A 513 -26.79 -105.20 57.98
C ALA A 513 -25.57 -106.04 58.38
N LYS A 514 -25.74 -107.02 59.27
CA LYS A 514 -24.65 -107.91 59.69
C LYS A 514 -24.16 -108.76 58.52
N CYS A 515 -22.85 -108.93 58.43
CA CYS A 515 -22.18 -109.75 57.45
C CYS A 515 -22.48 -111.25 57.63
N VAL A 516 -22.69 -111.94 56.51
CA VAL A 516 -22.81 -113.41 56.44
C VAL A 516 -21.46 -114.09 56.66
N ASP A 517 -21.46 -115.38 56.95
CA ASP A 517 -20.24 -116.15 57.17
C ASP A 517 -19.30 -116.08 55.94
N GLY A 518 -17.99 -115.96 56.19
CA GLY A 518 -16.94 -115.80 55.17
C GLY A 518 -16.67 -114.35 54.74
N LYS A 519 -17.50 -113.39 55.17
CA LYS A 519 -17.28 -111.95 54.96
C LYS A 519 -16.37 -111.36 56.05
N THR A 520 -15.78 -110.21 55.74
CA THR A 520 -14.83 -109.50 56.59
C THR A 520 -15.56 -108.80 57.75
N CYS A 521 -14.99 -108.89 58.95
CA CYS A 521 -15.53 -108.29 60.17
C CYS A 521 -14.43 -107.62 60.98
N ASN A 522 -14.79 -106.59 61.73
CA ASN A 522 -13.88 -105.94 62.68
C ASN A 522 -14.19 -106.37 64.12
N ILE A 523 -15.47 -106.58 64.43
CA ILE A 523 -15.96 -107.01 65.73
C ILE A 523 -17.00 -108.12 65.58
N ALA A 524 -17.17 -108.92 66.65
CA ALA A 524 -18.13 -110.03 66.69
C ALA A 524 -19.56 -109.63 66.28
N SER A 525 -20.00 -108.40 66.60
CA SER A 525 -21.34 -107.91 66.25
C SER A 525 -21.53 -107.63 64.76
N ASP A 526 -20.44 -107.50 63.99
CA ASP A 526 -20.50 -107.34 62.53
C ASP A 526 -20.98 -108.63 61.87
N CYS A 527 -20.83 -109.79 62.52
CA CYS A 527 -21.18 -111.09 61.98
C CYS A 527 -22.57 -111.56 62.41
N PHE A 528 -23.29 -112.20 61.49
CA PHE A 528 -24.54 -112.88 61.82
C PHE A 528 -24.32 -114.02 62.84
N SER A 529 -23.21 -114.77 62.70
CA SER A 529 -22.82 -115.83 63.64
C SER A 529 -22.42 -115.33 65.04
N GLY A 530 -22.12 -114.04 65.18
CA GLY A 530 -21.56 -113.47 66.41
C GLY A 530 -20.09 -113.85 66.65
N VAL A 531 -19.43 -114.51 65.69
CA VAL A 531 -18.04 -114.98 65.80
C VAL A 531 -17.19 -114.31 64.73
N CYS A 532 -16.33 -113.37 65.14
CA CYS A 532 -15.35 -112.74 64.28
C CYS A 532 -13.95 -113.19 64.69
N VAL A 533 -13.32 -114.07 63.89
CA VAL A 533 -11.97 -114.58 64.13
C VAL A 533 -11.11 -114.30 62.91
N SER A 534 -9.91 -113.75 63.13
CA SER A 534 -9.00 -113.34 62.07
C SER A 534 -9.65 -112.42 61.03
N ASN A 535 -10.50 -111.50 61.50
CA ASN A 535 -11.27 -110.54 60.70
C ASN A 535 -12.25 -111.19 59.70
N ILE A 536 -12.66 -112.44 59.90
CA ILE A 536 -13.64 -113.11 59.04
C ILE A 536 -14.75 -113.70 59.91
N CYS A 537 -16.00 -113.49 59.49
CA CYS A 537 -17.17 -114.11 60.11
C CYS A 537 -17.09 -115.62 59.95
N GLN A 538 -16.97 -116.34 61.06
CA GLN A 538 -16.85 -117.80 61.04
C GLN A 538 -18.22 -118.45 61.13
N VAL A 539 -18.31 -119.65 60.54
CA VAL A 539 -19.46 -120.54 60.73
C VAL A 539 -19.51 -120.94 62.21
N PRO A 540 -20.67 -120.84 62.86
CA PRO A 540 -20.77 -121.18 64.28
C PRO A 540 -20.51 -122.68 64.50
N THR A 541 -19.79 -123.05 65.56
CA THR A 541 -19.46 -124.44 65.91
C THR A 541 -19.60 -124.67 67.42
N CYS A 542 -19.76 -125.93 67.83
CA CYS A 542 -19.91 -126.28 69.25
C CYS A 542 -18.65 -126.08 70.14
N ASN A 543 -17.66 -125.31 69.70
CA ASN A 543 -16.41 -124.99 70.41
C ASN A 543 -15.90 -123.58 70.02
N ASP A 544 -16.80 -122.67 69.65
CA ASP A 544 -16.46 -121.33 69.16
C ASP A 544 -16.48 -120.24 70.25
N GLY A 545 -16.77 -120.60 71.49
CA GLY A 545 -16.66 -119.72 72.66
C GLY A 545 -17.87 -118.81 72.86
N VAL A 546 -18.93 -118.93 72.06
CA VAL A 546 -20.17 -118.15 72.21
C VAL A 546 -21.39 -119.07 72.24
N LYS A 547 -22.39 -118.73 73.06
CA LYS A 547 -23.65 -119.47 73.06
C LYS A 547 -24.43 -119.14 71.79
N ASN A 548 -24.31 -119.97 70.77
CA ASN A 548 -25.05 -119.85 69.52
C ASN A 548 -25.67 -121.20 69.12
N GLN A 549 -26.37 -121.24 67.97
CA GLN A 549 -27.09 -122.43 67.52
C GLN A 549 -28.03 -123.04 68.58
N ASN A 550 -28.07 -124.36 68.73
CA ASN A 550 -28.94 -125.10 69.66
C ASN A 550 -28.24 -125.42 70.99
N GLU A 551 -27.14 -124.74 71.32
CA GLU A 551 -26.41 -124.94 72.57
C GLU A 551 -27.23 -124.50 73.77
N THR A 552 -27.24 -125.30 74.83
CA THR A 552 -27.90 -124.95 76.09
C THR A 552 -27.00 -124.10 76.98
N ASP A 553 -25.68 -124.26 76.88
CA ASP A 553 -24.64 -123.41 77.48
C ASP A 553 -23.47 -123.26 76.49
N VAL A 554 -22.60 -122.27 76.69
CA VAL A 554 -21.48 -121.98 75.77
C VAL A 554 -20.68 -123.25 75.46
N ASP A 555 -20.65 -123.62 74.17
CA ASP A 555 -19.93 -124.77 73.60
C ASP A 555 -20.41 -126.16 74.08
N CYS A 556 -21.59 -126.27 74.68
CA CYS A 556 -22.10 -127.56 75.13
C CYS A 556 -23.64 -127.67 75.21
N GLY A 557 -24.11 -128.91 75.17
CA GLY A 557 -25.52 -129.24 75.32
C GLY A 557 -26.36 -128.96 74.07
N GLY A 558 -27.63 -129.35 74.11
CA GLY A 558 -28.43 -129.59 72.91
C GLY A 558 -28.12 -130.93 72.24
N GLN A 559 -28.83 -131.24 71.15
CA GLN A 559 -28.78 -132.58 70.54
C GLN A 559 -27.49 -132.87 69.75
N THR A 560 -26.78 -131.83 69.30
CA THR A 560 -25.66 -131.94 68.35
C THR A 560 -24.30 -131.64 68.96
N CYS A 561 -24.23 -130.96 70.10
CA CYS A 561 -22.99 -130.56 70.73
C CYS A 561 -22.57 -131.52 71.86
N PRO A 562 -21.29 -131.50 72.28
CA PRO A 562 -20.82 -132.33 73.38
C PRO A 562 -21.63 -132.12 74.65
N LYS A 563 -21.76 -133.18 75.46
CA LYS A 563 -22.46 -133.09 76.75
C LYS A 563 -21.77 -132.09 77.67
N CYS A 564 -22.57 -131.28 78.34
CA CYS A 564 -22.13 -130.27 79.29
C CYS A 564 -21.54 -130.90 80.56
N ASN A 565 -20.42 -130.33 81.03
CA ASN A 565 -19.80 -130.70 82.31
C ASN A 565 -20.63 -130.19 83.51
N ASN A 566 -20.38 -130.72 84.71
CA ASN A 566 -21.09 -130.32 85.91
C ASN A 566 -21.01 -128.79 86.17
N GLY A 567 -22.14 -128.18 86.52
CA GLY A 567 -22.28 -126.74 86.73
C GLY A 567 -22.64 -125.92 85.48
N LYS A 568 -22.75 -126.56 84.30
CA LYS A 568 -23.20 -125.94 83.05
C LYS A 568 -24.70 -126.09 82.85
N VAL A 569 -25.29 -125.17 82.08
CA VAL A 569 -26.75 -125.13 81.83
C VAL A 569 -27.17 -126.27 80.91
N CYS A 570 -28.19 -127.00 81.36
CA CYS A 570 -28.67 -128.24 80.76
C CYS A 570 -30.21 -128.20 80.83
N ASN A 571 -30.90 -128.67 79.78
CA ASN A 571 -32.37 -128.70 79.71
C ASN A 571 -32.93 -130.10 79.92
N ILE A 572 -32.18 -131.14 79.51
CA ILE A 572 -32.54 -132.54 79.71
C ILE A 572 -31.33 -133.33 80.21
N ASP A 573 -31.58 -134.38 80.99
CA ASP A 573 -30.56 -135.25 81.56
C ASP A 573 -29.49 -135.69 80.55
N LEU A 574 -29.90 -136.04 79.32
CA LEU A 574 -28.99 -136.53 78.27
C LEU A 574 -27.94 -135.50 77.80
N GLU A 575 -28.16 -134.21 78.04
CA GLU A 575 -27.23 -133.12 77.70
C GLU A 575 -26.12 -132.96 78.74
N CYS A 576 -26.28 -133.53 79.93
CA CYS A 576 -25.33 -133.49 81.01
C CYS A 576 -24.37 -134.69 80.92
N ALA A 577 -23.06 -134.51 81.12
CA ALA A 577 -22.07 -135.61 81.06
C ALA A 577 -22.32 -136.69 82.14
N SER A 578 -22.88 -136.28 83.28
CA SER A 578 -23.37 -137.15 84.36
C SER A 578 -24.69 -137.86 84.06
N ASN A 579 -25.39 -137.47 82.99
CA ASN A 579 -26.79 -137.81 82.72
C ASN A 579 -27.78 -137.39 83.83
N GLU A 580 -27.47 -136.41 84.67
CA GLU A 580 -28.42 -135.79 85.59
C GLU A 580 -28.49 -134.28 85.40
N CYS A 581 -29.68 -133.79 85.05
CA CYS A 581 -30.03 -132.39 84.90
C CYS A 581 -31.03 -131.98 85.99
N THR A 582 -30.53 -131.52 87.12
CA THR A 582 -31.37 -131.03 88.22
C THR A 582 -31.24 -129.52 88.38
N SER A 583 -32.38 -128.82 88.38
CA SER A 583 -32.46 -127.35 88.45
C SER A 583 -31.73 -126.63 87.29
N ASN A 584 -31.86 -127.16 86.07
CA ASN A 584 -31.24 -126.65 84.84
C ASN A 584 -29.69 -126.62 84.84
N LEU A 585 -29.05 -127.42 85.68
CA LEU A 585 -27.60 -127.53 85.75
C LEU A 585 -27.17 -129.00 85.79
N CYS A 586 -26.08 -129.34 85.11
CA CYS A 586 -25.45 -130.65 85.20
C CYS A 586 -24.89 -130.89 86.61
N GLN A 587 -25.23 -132.00 87.28
CA GLN A 587 -24.70 -132.34 88.63
C GLN A 587 -23.95 -133.68 88.64
N SER A 588 -23.01 -133.88 89.58
CA SER A 588 -22.32 -135.17 89.76
C SER A 588 -23.18 -136.17 90.53
N GLU A 589 -23.09 -137.47 90.19
CA GLU A 589 -23.74 -138.58 90.92
C GLU A 589 -23.58 -138.54 92.45
#